data_AF-A0A4Y3QLX3-F1
#
_entry.id   AF-A0A4Y3QLX3-F1
#
_cell.length_a   1.000
_cell.length_b   1.000
_cell.length_c   1.000
_cell.angle_alpha   90.00
_cell.angle_beta   90.00
_cell.angle_gamma   90.00
#
_symmetry.space_group_name_H-M   'P 1'
#
loop_
_entity.id
_entity.type
_entity.pdbx_description
1 polymer ?
#
loop_
_entity_poly.entity_id
_entity_poly.type
_entity_poly.pdbx_seq_one_letter_code
_entity_poly.pdbx_strand_id
1 'polypeptide(L)'
;MNPVRDEPSQPSGANEAASVVEFGAGPVGTVPLASQTRGRRRRRTDWRIGGRAIDRWDYRVLVGALFGAGAGTLVSVALAHDPRSILGALSLPALWVGLLASVAYAIVRGRPAGLFRLKPIDVIWGAGLGLGMRLLQGAMSDANDAPFPVTDATAMDSTGIGLAAGVAGPMVEELYFRAVLLVIIFQMLRKSLGMTAAGATALLASSGSFVILHAVFGSLLLADALQLFLVGAACSLLVLLTGRVWGAVILHVVYNIVLIVIMAVGAAGA
;
A
#
# COMPACT_ATOMS: atom_id res chain seq x y z
N MET A 1 -49.66 -33.83 -33.87
CA MET A 1 -50.62 -33.04 -34.67
C MET A 1 -50.05 -31.65 -34.87
N ASN A 2 -49.74 -31.35 -36.14
CA ASN A 2 -49.38 -30.12 -36.84
C ASN A 2 -48.68 -28.90 -36.18
N PRO A 3 -47.57 -28.45 -36.79
CA PRO A 3 -47.01 -27.10 -36.65
C PRO A 3 -47.66 -26.12 -37.65
N VAL A 4 -47.62 -24.82 -37.34
CA VAL A 4 -47.99 -23.71 -38.25
C VAL A 4 -46.88 -22.65 -38.07
N ARG A 5 -45.88 -22.51 -38.96
CA ARG A 5 -45.83 -21.82 -40.29
C ARG A 5 -46.20 -20.34 -40.20
N ASP A 6 -45.22 -19.44 -40.33
CA ASP A 6 -44.87 -18.64 -41.53
C ASP A 6 -45.25 -17.18 -41.20
N GLU A 7 -44.63 -16.08 -41.59
CA GLU A 7 -43.36 -15.69 -42.23
C GLU A 7 -43.29 -14.13 -42.08
N PRO A 8 -42.22 -13.44 -42.53
CA PRO A 8 -41.89 -12.06 -42.13
C PRO A 8 -42.58 -10.99 -42.99
N SER A 9 -42.75 -9.79 -42.41
CA SER A 9 -43.14 -8.59 -43.16
C SER A 9 -42.06 -7.51 -43.06
N GLN A 10 -41.26 -7.37 -44.13
CA GLN A 10 -40.59 -6.12 -44.45
C GLN A 10 -41.51 -5.25 -45.31
N PRO A 11 -41.65 -3.96 -45.01
CA PRO A 11 -42.08 -2.98 -46.00
C PRO A 11 -40.88 -2.32 -46.69
N SER A 12 -40.86 -2.55 -48.00
CA SER A 12 -40.25 -1.76 -49.05
C SER A 12 -40.79 -0.31 -49.07
N GLY A 13 -39.89 0.65 -49.26
CA GLY A 13 -40.19 2.04 -49.64
C GLY A 13 -38.88 2.80 -49.85
N ALA A 14 -38.34 2.83 -51.06
CA ALA A 14 -38.69 3.74 -52.17
C ALA A 14 -37.90 5.07 -52.11
N ASN A 15 -36.89 5.12 -52.99
CA ASN A 15 -36.48 6.27 -53.82
C ASN A 15 -36.81 7.68 -53.32
N GLU A 16 -35.76 8.42 -52.97
CA GLU A 16 -35.72 9.85 -53.28
C GLU A 16 -34.42 10.16 -54.03
N ALA A 17 -34.60 10.76 -55.20
CA ALA A 17 -33.58 11.11 -56.15
C ALA A 17 -33.06 12.53 -55.91
N ALA A 18 -31.83 12.75 -56.39
CA ALA A 18 -31.27 14.02 -56.85
C ALA A 18 -30.85 15.07 -55.79
N SER A 19 -29.53 15.24 -55.64
CA SER A 19 -28.92 16.43 -56.22
C SER A 19 -27.44 16.17 -56.53
N VAL A 20 -27.11 16.41 -57.80
CA VAL A 20 -25.78 16.43 -58.37
C VAL A 20 -25.12 17.73 -57.91
N VAL A 21 -23.99 17.62 -57.21
CA VAL A 21 -23.04 18.71 -57.06
C VAL A 21 -21.71 18.20 -57.58
N GLU A 22 -21.47 18.52 -58.84
CA GLU A 22 -20.24 18.27 -59.58
C GLU A 22 -19.15 19.25 -59.07
N PHE A 23 -18.17 18.74 -58.34
CA PHE A 23 -16.98 19.49 -57.95
C PHE A 23 -15.73 18.77 -58.46
N GLY A 24 -15.14 19.35 -59.51
CA GLY A 24 -13.70 19.44 -59.74
C GLY A 24 -12.90 18.15 -59.80
N ALA A 25 -12.65 17.67 -61.01
CA ALA A 25 -11.55 16.75 -61.31
C ALA A 25 -10.19 17.43 -61.04
N GLY A 26 -9.65 17.21 -59.84
CA GLY A 26 -8.24 17.43 -59.52
C GLY A 26 -7.43 16.14 -59.73
N PRO A 27 -6.14 16.21 -60.11
CA PRO A 27 -5.33 15.04 -60.38
C PRO A 27 -5.21 14.15 -59.14
N VAL A 28 -5.44 12.85 -59.36
CA VAL A 28 -5.32 11.76 -58.38
C VAL A 28 -3.87 11.64 -57.94
N GLY A 29 -3.48 12.45 -56.96
CA GLY A 29 -2.36 12.15 -56.09
C GLY A 29 -2.80 11.03 -55.15
N THR A 30 -2.28 9.83 -55.35
CA THR A 30 -2.40 8.73 -54.39
C THR A 30 -1.82 9.16 -53.05
N VAL A 31 -2.65 9.66 -52.15
CA VAL A 31 -2.29 9.87 -50.75
C VAL A 31 -2.06 8.48 -50.17
N PRO A 32 -0.84 8.13 -49.71
CA PRO A 32 -0.66 6.90 -48.98
C PRO A 32 -1.46 7.05 -47.68
N LEU A 33 -2.54 6.29 -47.55
CA LEU A 33 -3.21 6.02 -46.27
C LEU A 33 -2.26 5.17 -45.42
N ALA A 34 -1.16 5.78 -44.99
CA ALA A 34 -0.20 5.21 -44.07
C ALA A 34 -0.83 5.21 -42.67
N SER A 35 -1.59 4.14 -42.40
CA SER A 35 -1.64 3.41 -41.13
C SER A 35 -1.20 4.17 -39.86
N GLN A 36 -1.91 5.22 -39.46
CA GLN A 36 -1.72 5.87 -38.15
C GLN A 36 -2.67 5.35 -37.06
N THR A 37 -3.16 4.12 -37.18
CA THR A 37 -3.78 3.40 -36.05
C THR A 37 -2.76 2.66 -35.19
N ARG A 38 -1.56 3.20 -35.01
CA ARG A 38 -0.74 2.88 -33.83
C ARG A 38 -1.25 3.71 -32.66
N GLY A 39 -2.44 3.33 -32.17
CA GLY A 39 -2.95 3.72 -30.87
C GLY A 39 -1.85 3.44 -29.85
N ARG A 40 -1.13 4.49 -29.48
CA ARG A 40 -0.04 4.51 -28.52
C ARG A 40 -0.65 3.99 -27.21
N ARG A 41 -0.57 2.67 -26.98
CA ARG A 41 -1.00 1.99 -25.74
C ARG A 41 -0.36 2.76 -24.60
N ARG A 42 -1.09 3.75 -24.04
CA ARG A 42 -0.61 4.56 -22.91
C ARG A 42 -0.22 3.54 -21.85
N ARG A 43 1.08 3.44 -21.56
CA ARG A 43 1.59 2.59 -20.48
C ARG A 43 0.81 3.04 -19.24
N ARG A 44 -0.05 2.16 -18.71
CA ARG A 44 -0.76 2.43 -17.45
C ARG A 44 0.33 2.57 -16.39
N THR A 45 0.55 3.78 -15.91
CA THR A 45 1.60 4.10 -14.92
C THR A 45 1.13 3.93 -13.49
N ASP A 46 -0.13 3.53 -13.30
CA ASP A 46 -0.82 3.49 -12.02
C ASP A 46 -1.49 2.12 -11.84
N TRP A 47 -1.10 1.42 -10.78
CA TRP A 47 -1.61 0.10 -10.44
C TRP A 47 -3.11 0.12 -10.07
N ARG A 48 -3.64 1.25 -9.59
CA ARG A 48 -5.06 1.41 -9.21
C ARG A 48 -5.99 1.25 -10.40
N ILE A 49 -5.51 1.49 -11.62
CA ILE A 49 -6.27 1.29 -12.87
C ILE A 49 -6.19 -0.18 -13.34
N GLY A 50 -5.31 -0.99 -12.76
CA GLY A 50 -5.11 -2.39 -13.11
C GLY A 50 -4.08 -2.57 -14.23
N GLY A 51 -3.85 -3.82 -14.64
CA GLY A 51 -2.92 -4.17 -15.71
C GLY A 51 -2.21 -5.50 -15.48
N ARG A 52 -1.55 -6.01 -16.51
CA ARG A 52 -1.02 -7.40 -16.53
C ARG A 52 -0.14 -7.79 -15.34
N ALA A 53 0.62 -6.85 -14.77
CA ALA A 53 1.46 -7.12 -13.61
C ALA A 53 0.63 -7.33 -12.33
N ILE A 54 -0.39 -6.50 -12.12
CA ILE A 54 -1.27 -6.58 -10.95
C ILE A 54 -2.41 -7.60 -11.13
N ASP A 55 -2.69 -8.03 -12.36
CA ASP A 55 -3.61 -9.14 -12.62
C ASP A 55 -3.07 -10.49 -12.10
N ARG A 56 -1.75 -10.58 -11.84
CA ARG A 56 -1.09 -11.75 -11.22
C ARG A 56 -1.10 -11.71 -9.70
N TRP A 57 -1.54 -10.59 -9.12
CA TRP A 57 -1.73 -10.41 -7.70
C TRP A 57 -3.14 -10.93 -7.40
N ASP A 58 -3.20 -12.25 -7.24
CA ASP A 58 -4.41 -13.04 -6.97
C ASP A 58 -4.39 -13.61 -5.54
N TYR A 59 -5.36 -14.48 -5.22
CA TYR A 59 -5.44 -15.14 -3.91
C TYR A 59 -4.15 -15.88 -3.50
N ARG A 60 -3.31 -16.32 -4.44
CA ARG A 60 -2.04 -17.00 -4.13
C ARG A 60 -1.02 -16.03 -3.55
N VAL A 61 -1.01 -14.77 -4.01
CA VAL A 61 -0.18 -13.71 -3.42
C VAL A 61 -0.67 -13.37 -2.02
N LEU A 62 -2.00 -13.30 -1.81
CA LEU A 62 -2.58 -13.08 -0.49
C LEU A 62 -2.21 -14.21 0.48
N VAL A 63 -2.42 -15.47 0.10
CA VAL A 63 -2.07 -16.63 0.94
C VAL A 63 -0.57 -16.66 1.23
N GLY A 64 0.28 -16.40 0.22
CA GLY A 64 1.72 -16.32 0.42
C GLY A 64 2.12 -15.21 1.39
N ALA A 65 1.48 -14.03 1.29
CA ALA A 65 1.71 -12.91 2.21
C ALA A 65 1.33 -13.27 3.65
N LEU A 66 0.14 -13.84 3.84
CA LEU A 66 -0.36 -14.27 5.15
C LEU A 66 0.51 -15.39 5.74
N PHE A 67 0.96 -16.35 4.93
CA PHE A 67 1.84 -17.42 5.37
C PHE A 67 3.21 -16.90 5.80
N GLY A 68 3.85 -16.03 4.99
CA GLY A 68 5.15 -15.48 5.34
C GLY A 68 5.12 -14.59 6.58
N ALA A 69 4.06 -13.79 6.74
CA ALA A 69 3.85 -13.01 7.95
C ALA A 69 3.57 -13.91 9.16
N GLY A 70 2.65 -14.87 9.04
CA GLY A 70 2.33 -15.81 10.13
C GLY A 70 3.55 -16.62 10.58
N ALA A 71 4.30 -17.20 9.64
CA ALA A 71 5.53 -17.93 9.93
C ALA A 71 6.61 -17.02 10.56
N GLY A 72 6.83 -15.82 10.00
CA GLY A 72 7.76 -14.84 10.56
C GLY A 72 7.41 -14.46 11.99
N THR A 73 6.14 -14.16 12.26
CA THR A 73 5.64 -13.85 13.60
C THR A 73 5.81 -15.02 14.57
N LEU A 74 5.44 -16.25 14.18
CA LEU A 74 5.59 -17.42 15.04
C LEU A 74 7.05 -17.71 15.41
N VAL A 75 7.96 -17.66 14.43
CA VAL A 75 9.40 -17.85 14.66
C VAL A 75 9.93 -16.71 15.54
N SER A 76 9.54 -15.47 15.27
CA SER A 76 9.94 -14.31 16.05
C SER A 76 9.52 -14.41 17.52
N VAL A 77 8.27 -14.79 17.80
CA VAL A 77 7.76 -15.02 19.16
C VAL A 77 8.48 -16.18 19.84
N ALA A 78 8.71 -17.29 19.14
CA ALA A 78 9.43 -18.43 19.69
C ALA A 78 10.87 -18.06 20.10
N LEU A 79 11.55 -17.24 19.28
CA LEU A 79 12.88 -16.72 19.60
C LEU A 79 12.86 -15.72 20.76
N ALA A 80 11.84 -14.87 20.86
CA ALA A 80 11.70 -13.91 21.95
C ALA A 80 11.55 -14.58 23.33
N HIS A 81 10.98 -15.78 23.38
CA HIS A 81 10.80 -16.56 24.60
C HIS A 81 11.90 -17.61 24.84
N ASP A 82 12.94 -17.67 24.00
CA ASP A 82 14.04 -18.62 24.22
C ASP A 82 14.88 -18.18 25.45
N PRO A 83 15.15 -19.08 26.41
CA PRO A 83 15.90 -18.76 27.62
C PRO A 83 17.37 -18.36 27.35
N ARG A 84 17.87 -18.60 26.13
CA ARG A 84 19.22 -18.17 25.71
C ARG A 84 19.12 -16.76 25.12
N SER A 85 19.61 -15.78 25.87
CA SER A 85 19.56 -14.35 25.51
C SER A 85 20.06 -14.00 24.10
N ILE A 86 21.01 -14.77 23.54
CA ILE A 86 21.52 -14.59 22.18
C ILE A 86 20.45 -14.82 21.12
N LEU A 87 19.54 -15.78 21.31
CA LEU A 87 18.50 -16.09 20.34
C LEU A 87 17.36 -15.07 20.38
N GLY A 88 17.10 -14.45 21.54
CA GLY A 88 16.16 -13.34 21.67
C GLY A 88 16.49 -12.17 20.75
N ALA A 89 17.77 -11.86 20.55
CA ALA A 89 18.21 -10.81 19.62
C ALA A 89 17.85 -11.10 18.15
N LEU A 90 17.60 -12.36 17.78
CA LEU A 90 17.19 -12.76 16.44
C LEU A 90 15.68 -12.68 16.22
N SER A 91 14.89 -12.40 17.27
CA SER A 91 13.43 -12.31 17.19
C SER A 91 12.98 -11.27 16.16
N LEU A 92 13.47 -10.03 16.24
CA LEU A 92 13.08 -8.95 15.32
C LEU A 92 13.56 -9.21 13.88
N PRO A 93 14.83 -9.62 13.63
CA PRO A 93 15.26 -10.06 12.31
C PRO A 93 14.40 -11.18 11.71
N ALA A 94 13.99 -12.16 12.51
CA ALA A 94 13.16 -13.27 12.03
C ALA A 94 11.79 -12.79 11.54
N LEU A 95 11.16 -11.83 12.25
CA LEU A 95 9.94 -11.18 11.79
C LEU A 95 10.16 -10.48 10.45
N TRP A 96 11.23 -9.67 10.35
CA TRP A 96 11.53 -8.94 9.11
C TRP A 96 11.78 -9.87 7.92
N VAL A 97 12.46 -11.00 8.13
CA VAL A 97 12.66 -12.01 7.08
C VAL A 97 11.33 -12.55 6.59
N GLY A 98 10.39 -12.88 7.47
CA GLY A 98 9.05 -13.34 7.07
C GLY A 98 8.28 -12.30 6.25
N LEU A 99 8.29 -11.04 6.69
CA LEU A 99 7.63 -9.94 5.97
C LEU A 99 8.30 -9.66 4.61
N LEU A 100 9.63 -9.61 4.56
CA LEU A 100 10.40 -9.38 3.33
C LEU A 100 10.28 -10.54 2.34
N ALA A 101 10.20 -11.78 2.82
CA ALA A 101 9.96 -12.94 1.97
C ALA A 101 8.60 -12.83 1.26
N SER A 102 7.55 -12.40 1.98
CA SER A 102 6.23 -12.10 1.41
C SER A 102 6.29 -10.99 0.35
N VAL A 103 7.05 -9.91 0.62
CA VAL A 103 7.25 -8.81 -0.33
C VAL A 103 7.99 -9.28 -1.58
N ALA A 104 9.08 -10.03 -1.40
CA ALA A 104 9.86 -10.59 -2.50
C ALA A 104 9.01 -11.52 -3.37
N TYR A 105 8.24 -12.41 -2.75
CA TYR A 105 7.31 -13.30 -3.45
C TYR A 105 6.29 -12.51 -4.29
N ALA A 106 5.64 -11.49 -3.73
CA ALA A 106 4.69 -10.65 -4.46
C ALA A 106 5.34 -9.93 -5.65
N ILE A 107 6.55 -9.38 -5.45
CA ILE A 107 7.31 -8.69 -6.51
C ILE A 107 7.72 -9.63 -7.65
N VAL A 108 8.13 -10.86 -7.32
CA VAL A 108 8.48 -11.90 -8.32
C VAL A 108 7.26 -12.28 -9.16
N ARG A 109 6.05 -12.28 -8.57
CA ARG A 109 4.81 -12.54 -9.32
C ARG A 109 4.45 -11.39 -10.26
N GLY A 110 4.72 -10.15 -9.87
CA GLY A 110 4.58 -8.98 -10.72
C GLY A 110 4.86 -7.69 -9.98
N ARG A 111 5.41 -6.69 -10.67
CA ARG A 111 5.68 -5.36 -10.09
C ARG A 111 4.56 -4.39 -10.44
N PRO A 112 3.75 -3.93 -9.46
CA PRO A 112 2.68 -2.97 -9.73
C PRO A 112 3.25 -1.67 -10.33
N ALA A 113 2.57 -1.14 -11.36
CA ALA A 113 3.04 0.04 -12.06
C ALA A 113 3.00 1.26 -11.14
N GLY A 114 4.13 1.98 -11.04
CA GLY A 114 4.21 3.25 -10.31
C GLY A 114 4.36 3.12 -8.79
N LEU A 115 4.06 1.96 -8.19
CA LEU A 115 4.02 1.79 -6.73
C LEU A 115 5.32 2.17 -6.02
N PHE A 116 6.47 1.78 -6.59
CA PHE A 116 7.79 2.05 -6.03
C PHE A 116 8.46 3.32 -6.57
N ARG A 117 7.71 4.21 -7.25
CA ARG A 117 8.27 5.49 -7.72
C ARG A 117 8.29 6.49 -6.60
N LEU A 118 9.47 7.01 -6.27
CA LEU A 118 9.65 8.13 -5.36
C LEU A 118 9.51 9.45 -6.12
N LYS A 119 8.79 10.41 -5.56
CA LYS A 119 8.81 11.81 -6.01
C LYS A 119 9.02 12.75 -4.82
N PRO A 120 9.49 14.00 -5.06
CA PRO A 120 9.68 14.98 -3.97
C PRO A 120 8.44 15.22 -3.12
N ILE A 121 7.24 15.20 -3.73
CA ILE A 121 5.98 15.37 -3.00
C ILE A 121 5.73 14.26 -1.96
N ASP A 122 6.31 13.07 -2.14
CA ASP A 122 6.21 11.98 -1.17
C ASP A 122 7.03 12.29 0.10
N VAL A 123 8.15 13.00 -0.06
CA VAL A 123 8.97 13.47 1.06
C VAL A 123 8.22 14.52 1.86
N ILE A 124 7.59 15.50 1.19
CA ILE A 124 6.84 16.57 1.84
C ILE A 124 5.66 15.99 2.63
N TRP A 125 4.83 15.16 1.99
CA TRP A 125 3.69 14.54 2.68
C TRP A 125 4.12 13.57 3.77
N GLY A 126 5.12 12.72 3.48
CA GLY A 126 5.63 11.76 4.45
C GLY A 126 6.17 12.46 5.69
N ALA A 127 7.08 13.42 5.52
CA ALA A 127 7.67 14.12 6.66
C ALA A 127 6.64 14.95 7.44
N GLY A 128 5.79 15.71 6.73
CA GLY A 128 4.77 16.55 7.37
C GLY A 128 3.75 15.73 8.16
N LEU A 129 3.21 14.66 7.58
CA LEU A 129 2.26 13.79 8.28
C LEU A 129 2.93 12.96 9.37
N GLY A 130 4.18 12.51 9.17
CA GLY A 130 4.90 11.73 10.18
C GLY A 130 5.14 12.54 11.45
N LEU A 131 5.57 13.81 11.29
CA LEU A 131 5.69 14.75 12.40
C LEU A 131 4.33 15.05 13.03
N GLY A 132 3.31 15.34 12.21
CA GLY A 132 1.96 15.61 12.69
C GLY A 132 1.37 14.47 13.52
N MET A 133 1.55 13.21 13.08
CA MET A 133 1.08 12.03 13.82
C MET A 133 1.82 11.86 15.15
N ARG A 134 3.11 12.22 15.23
CA ARG A 134 3.87 12.15 16.47
C ARG A 134 3.42 13.22 17.47
N LEU A 135 3.14 14.44 17.00
CA LEU A 135 2.57 15.50 17.82
C LEU A 135 1.18 15.13 18.32
N LEU A 136 0.34 14.55 17.45
CA LEU A 136 -0.98 14.06 17.82
C LEU A 136 -0.90 12.99 18.91
N GLN A 137 0.04 12.03 18.79
CA GLN A 137 0.27 11.05 19.86
C GLN A 137 0.63 11.73 21.17
N GLY A 138 1.55 12.71 21.16
CA GLY A 138 1.95 13.43 22.36
C GLY A 138 0.79 14.18 23.02
N ALA A 139 -0.12 14.73 22.22
CA ALA A 139 -1.33 15.40 22.71
C ALA A 139 -2.39 14.43 23.24
N MET A 140 -2.39 13.18 22.77
CA MET A 140 -3.32 12.13 23.20
C MET A 140 -2.80 11.29 24.37
N SER A 141 -1.48 11.16 24.52
CA SER A 141 -0.88 10.64 25.73
C SER A 141 -1.18 11.60 26.88
N ASP A 142 -1.40 11.08 28.09
CA ASP A 142 -1.70 11.83 29.32
C ASP A 142 -0.57 12.80 29.73
N ALA A 143 -0.22 13.75 28.86
CA ALA A 143 0.84 14.74 29.03
C ALA A 143 0.54 15.73 30.16
N ASN A 144 -0.66 15.66 30.74
CA ASN A 144 -1.04 16.36 31.95
C ASN A 144 -0.62 15.63 33.24
N ASP A 145 -0.35 14.32 33.18
CA ASP A 145 -0.06 13.48 34.35
C ASP A 145 1.41 13.03 34.43
N ALA A 146 2.19 13.16 33.35
CA ALA A 146 3.62 12.86 33.34
C ALA A 146 4.47 13.96 32.67
N PRO A 147 5.68 14.27 33.16
CA PRO A 147 6.58 15.22 32.51
C PRO A 147 6.95 14.75 31.10
N PHE A 148 6.73 15.62 30.13
CA PHE A 148 7.24 15.46 28.77
C PHE A 148 8.50 16.33 28.58
N PRO A 149 9.59 15.79 27.99
CA PRO A 149 9.77 14.40 27.54
C PRO A 149 10.02 13.42 28.70
N VAL A 150 9.59 12.16 28.52
CA VAL A 150 9.83 11.08 29.50
C VAL A 150 11.35 10.85 29.61
N THR A 151 11.88 10.93 30.83
CA THR A 151 13.32 10.89 31.13
C THR A 151 13.88 9.48 31.34
N ASP A 152 13.17 8.43 30.91
CA ASP A 152 13.60 7.05 31.15
C ASP A 152 14.73 6.65 30.19
N ALA A 153 15.94 7.14 30.50
CA ALA A 153 17.18 6.93 29.76
C ALA A 153 17.59 5.46 29.64
N THR A 154 16.96 4.57 30.42
CA THR A 154 17.14 3.12 30.36
C THR A 154 16.58 2.49 29.09
N ALA A 155 15.70 3.19 28.35
CA ALA A 155 15.09 2.70 27.12
C ALA A 155 15.95 2.90 25.86
N MET A 156 17.04 3.67 25.92
CA MET A 156 17.96 3.84 24.78
C MET A 156 18.91 2.64 24.68
N ASP A 157 18.57 1.73 23.78
CA ASP A 157 19.45 0.64 23.36
C ASP A 157 20.77 1.19 22.78
N SER A 158 21.88 0.94 23.46
CA SER A 158 23.23 1.36 23.07
C SER A 158 23.85 0.50 21.96
N THR A 159 23.19 -0.58 21.53
CA THR A 159 23.73 -1.53 20.55
C THR A 159 23.49 -1.13 19.09
N GLY A 160 22.79 -0.01 18.84
CA GLY A 160 22.45 0.48 17.50
C GLY A 160 21.30 -0.27 16.82
N ILE A 161 20.82 -1.37 17.42
CA ILE A 161 19.66 -2.13 16.95
C ILE A 161 18.39 -1.28 17.06
N GLY A 162 18.24 -0.48 18.12
CA GLY A 162 17.13 0.48 18.25
C GLY A 162 17.06 1.52 17.12
N LEU A 163 18.21 2.02 16.64
CA LEU A 163 18.25 2.94 15.50
C LEU A 163 17.86 2.22 14.20
N ALA A 164 18.37 1.00 14.00
CA ALA A 164 17.97 0.16 12.87
C ALA A 164 16.47 -0.15 12.93
N ALA A 165 15.91 -0.41 14.10
CA ALA A 165 14.48 -0.64 14.29
C ALA A 165 13.66 0.60 13.92
N GLY A 166 14.10 1.80 14.30
CA GLY A 166 13.42 3.07 13.97
C GLY A 166 13.38 3.42 12.48
N VAL A 167 14.22 2.78 11.65
CA VAL A 167 14.28 3.03 10.19
C VAL A 167 13.89 1.79 9.40
N ALA A 168 14.64 0.70 9.56
CA ALA A 168 14.43 -0.54 8.82
C ALA A 168 13.10 -1.21 9.16
N GLY A 169 12.67 -1.17 10.43
CA GLY A 169 11.38 -1.71 10.87
C GLY A 169 10.21 -1.09 10.09
N PRO A 170 10.00 0.23 10.19
CA PRO A 170 9.00 0.95 9.41
C PRO A 170 9.11 0.69 7.90
N MET A 171 10.32 0.64 7.33
CA MET A 171 10.48 0.34 5.91
C MET A 171 9.95 -1.05 5.55
N VAL A 172 10.32 -2.09 6.30
CA VAL A 172 9.86 -3.47 6.08
C VAL A 172 8.35 -3.57 6.25
N GLU A 173 7.82 -2.96 7.30
CA GLU A 173 6.40 -2.95 7.62
C GLU A 173 5.59 -2.27 6.52
N GLU A 174 5.98 -1.08 6.06
CA GLU A 174 5.26 -0.36 5.00
C GLU A 174 5.34 -1.10 3.66
N LEU A 175 6.46 -1.76 3.35
CA LEU A 175 6.57 -2.59 2.16
C LEU A 175 5.60 -3.77 2.21
N TYR A 176 5.45 -4.42 3.37
CA TYR A 176 4.52 -5.53 3.54
C TYR A 176 3.06 -5.06 3.59
N PHE A 177 2.70 -4.22 4.56
CA PHE A 177 1.31 -3.82 4.79
C PHE A 177 0.78 -2.96 3.65
N ARG A 178 1.52 -1.94 3.21
CA ARG A 178 0.99 -0.92 2.28
C ARG A 178 1.32 -1.24 0.84
N ALA A 179 2.47 -1.83 0.55
CA ALA A 179 2.81 -2.22 -0.82
C ALA A 179 2.23 -3.58 -1.23
N VAL A 180 2.09 -4.54 -0.31
CA VAL A 180 1.54 -5.88 -0.61
C VAL A 180 0.10 -6.00 -0.15
N LEU A 181 -0.16 -6.02 1.15
CA LEU A 181 -1.46 -6.42 1.73
C LEU A 181 -2.61 -5.47 1.31
N LEU A 182 -2.39 -4.16 1.43
CA LEU A 182 -3.34 -3.14 0.97
C LEU A 182 -3.65 -3.30 -0.52
N VAL A 183 -2.61 -3.41 -1.35
CA VAL A 183 -2.74 -3.46 -2.81
C VAL A 183 -3.44 -4.74 -3.26
N ILE A 184 -3.10 -5.91 -2.71
CA ILE A 184 -3.74 -7.18 -3.08
C ILE A 184 -5.23 -7.18 -2.72
N ILE A 185 -5.59 -6.71 -1.52
CA ILE A 185 -6.99 -6.66 -1.06
C ILE A 185 -7.78 -5.67 -1.93
N PHE A 186 -7.26 -4.47 -2.16
CA PHE A 186 -7.90 -3.48 -3.03
C PHE A 186 -8.17 -4.06 -4.41
N GLN A 187 -7.17 -4.74 -5.00
CA GLN A 187 -7.25 -5.26 -6.36
C GLN A 187 -8.22 -6.43 -6.51
N MET A 188 -8.33 -7.29 -5.51
CA MET A 188 -9.30 -8.38 -5.49
C MET A 188 -10.73 -7.86 -5.38
N LEU A 189 -10.95 -6.84 -4.54
CA LEU A 189 -12.30 -6.37 -4.20
C LEU A 189 -12.84 -5.28 -5.13
N ARG A 190 -11.98 -4.50 -5.79
CA ARG A 190 -12.43 -3.34 -6.60
C ARG A 190 -13.39 -3.69 -7.74
N LYS A 191 -13.34 -4.92 -8.27
CA LYS A 191 -14.21 -5.35 -9.36
C LYS A 191 -15.62 -5.72 -8.86
N SER A 192 -15.72 -6.25 -7.65
CA SER A 192 -16.99 -6.66 -7.05
C SER A 192 -17.65 -5.57 -6.22
N LEU A 193 -16.87 -4.79 -5.48
CA LEU A 193 -17.36 -3.79 -4.52
C LEU A 193 -17.23 -2.33 -5.01
N GLY A 194 -16.57 -2.11 -6.14
CA GLY A 194 -16.20 -0.77 -6.61
C GLY A 194 -14.98 -0.19 -5.87
N MET A 195 -14.49 0.96 -6.33
CA MET A 195 -13.21 1.53 -5.87
C MET A 195 -13.26 1.98 -4.41
N THR A 196 -14.33 2.65 -3.99
CA THR A 196 -14.42 3.25 -2.65
C THR A 196 -14.49 2.17 -1.57
N ALA A 197 -15.41 1.21 -1.71
CA ALA A 197 -15.54 0.13 -0.74
C ALA A 197 -14.28 -0.75 -0.69
N ALA A 198 -13.69 -1.09 -1.84
CA ALA A 198 -12.43 -1.83 -1.87
C ALA A 198 -11.27 -1.05 -1.20
N GLY A 199 -11.22 0.27 -1.39
CA GLY A 199 -10.25 1.15 -0.73
C GLY A 199 -10.43 1.16 0.78
N ALA A 200 -11.66 1.32 1.26
CA ALA A 200 -12.00 1.28 2.68
C ALA A 200 -11.65 -0.09 3.30
N THR A 201 -12.05 -1.19 2.67
CA THR A 201 -11.74 -2.54 3.16
C THR A 201 -10.24 -2.80 3.19
N ALA A 202 -9.50 -2.42 2.14
CA ALA A 202 -8.05 -2.58 2.10
C ALA A 202 -7.36 -1.76 3.21
N LEU A 203 -7.79 -0.51 3.41
CA LEU A 203 -7.28 0.35 4.47
C LEU A 203 -7.52 -0.28 5.85
N LEU A 204 -8.75 -0.71 6.13
CA LEU A 204 -9.11 -1.30 7.41
C LEU A 204 -8.35 -2.60 7.66
N ALA A 205 -8.26 -3.48 6.67
CA ALA A 205 -7.54 -4.75 6.78
C ALA A 205 -6.03 -4.53 6.98
N SER A 206 -5.43 -3.62 6.21
CA SER A 206 -4.00 -3.30 6.32
C SER A 206 -3.66 -2.66 7.68
N SER A 207 -4.41 -1.64 8.10
CA SER A 207 -4.17 -0.95 9.36
C SER A 207 -4.53 -1.80 10.58
N GLY A 208 -5.62 -2.57 10.50
CA GLY A 208 -6.01 -3.50 11.55
C GLY A 208 -4.97 -4.62 11.73
N SER A 209 -4.47 -5.21 10.64
CA SER A 209 -3.42 -6.23 10.70
C SER A 209 -2.10 -5.67 11.25
N PHE A 210 -1.80 -4.40 10.98
CA PHE A 210 -0.65 -3.69 11.56
C PHE A 210 -0.76 -3.56 13.09
N VAL A 211 -1.94 -3.18 13.59
CA VAL A 211 -2.21 -3.13 15.05
C VAL A 211 -2.15 -4.52 15.66
N ILE A 212 -2.76 -5.53 15.02
CA ILE A 212 -2.74 -6.92 15.50
C ILE A 212 -1.30 -7.44 15.60
N LEU A 213 -0.45 -7.14 14.62
CA LEU A 213 0.96 -7.54 14.67
C LEU A 213 1.65 -6.97 15.92
N HIS A 214 1.42 -5.71 16.26
CA HIS A 214 1.99 -5.09 17.46
C HIS A 214 1.44 -5.74 18.75
N ALA A 215 0.14 -6.05 18.79
CA ALA A 215 -0.49 -6.72 19.93
C ALA A 215 0.07 -8.13 20.19
N VAL A 216 0.69 -8.78 19.20
CA VAL A 216 1.38 -10.07 19.39
C VAL A 216 2.65 -9.94 20.21
N PHE A 217 3.35 -8.80 20.10
CA PHE A 217 4.64 -8.58 20.78
C PHE A 217 4.51 -7.83 22.11
N GLY A 218 3.32 -7.38 22.48
CA GLY A 218 3.05 -6.76 23.76
C GLY A 218 1.60 -6.33 23.93
N SER A 219 1.16 -6.19 25.17
CA SER A 219 -0.16 -5.63 25.48
C SER A 219 -0.23 -4.17 25.04
N LEU A 220 -1.22 -3.82 24.23
CA LEU A 220 -1.49 -2.44 23.83
C LEU A 220 -2.59 -1.85 24.71
N LEU A 221 -2.36 -0.64 25.24
CA LEU A 221 -3.44 0.18 25.75
C LEU A 221 -4.34 0.63 24.58
N LEU A 222 -5.58 1.01 24.89
CA LEU A 222 -6.52 1.48 23.87
C LEU A 222 -5.96 2.70 23.12
N ALA A 223 -5.34 3.65 23.83
CA ALA A 223 -4.74 4.84 23.22
C ALA A 223 -3.61 4.47 22.24
N ASP A 224 -2.73 3.54 22.61
CA ASP A 224 -1.64 3.06 21.74
C ASP A 224 -2.17 2.33 20.51
N ALA A 225 -3.18 1.47 20.69
CA ALA A 225 -3.82 0.77 19.59
C ALA A 225 -4.51 1.73 18.61
N LEU A 226 -5.19 2.77 19.13
CA LEU A 226 -5.80 3.82 18.31
C LEU A 226 -4.73 4.63 17.57
N GLN A 227 -3.62 4.97 18.23
CA GLN A 227 -2.53 5.70 17.59
C GLN A 227 -1.87 4.87 16.48
N LEU A 228 -1.57 3.59 16.73
CA LEU A 228 -1.04 2.67 15.72
C LEU A 228 -2.00 2.53 14.54
N PHE A 229 -3.31 2.47 14.82
CA PHE A 229 -4.32 2.45 13.78
C PHE A 229 -4.33 3.74 12.95
N LEU A 230 -4.23 4.92 13.58
CA LEU A 230 -4.21 6.22 12.90
C LEU A 230 -2.99 6.38 12.00
N VAL A 231 -1.79 6.05 12.50
CA VAL A 231 -0.55 6.02 11.69
C VAL A 231 -0.74 5.07 10.52
N GLY A 232 -1.26 3.87 10.78
CA GLY A 232 -1.48 2.88 9.75
C GLY A 232 -2.51 3.29 8.70
N ALA A 233 -3.57 3.99 9.10
CA ALA A 233 -4.60 4.52 8.24
C ALA A 233 -4.07 5.68 7.39
N ALA A 234 -3.27 6.58 7.97
CA ALA A 234 -2.61 7.66 7.24
C ALA A 234 -1.66 7.12 6.15
N CYS A 235 -0.83 6.13 6.49
CA CYS A 235 0.00 5.41 5.53
C CYS A 235 -0.83 4.78 4.40
N SER A 236 -1.91 4.08 4.75
CA SER A 236 -2.82 3.45 3.77
C SER A 236 -3.47 4.48 2.84
N LEU A 237 -3.95 5.61 3.38
CA LEU A 237 -4.52 6.70 2.60
C LEU A 237 -3.49 7.30 1.65
N LEU A 238 -2.26 7.55 2.10
CA LEU A 238 -1.19 8.04 1.22
C LEU A 238 -0.99 7.10 0.02
N VAL A 239 -0.94 5.79 0.24
CA VAL A 239 -0.74 4.82 -0.85
C VAL A 239 -1.96 4.76 -1.78
N LEU A 240 -3.18 4.74 -1.24
CA LEU A 240 -4.42 4.72 -2.04
C LEU A 240 -4.60 6.00 -2.87
N LEU A 241 -4.27 7.17 -2.31
CA LEU A 241 -4.44 8.48 -2.95
C LEU A 241 -3.32 8.80 -3.94
N THR A 242 -2.09 8.40 -3.65
CA THR A 242 -0.93 8.75 -4.48
C THR A 242 -0.51 7.63 -5.44
N GLY A 243 -0.97 6.40 -5.20
CA GLY A 243 -0.52 5.20 -5.92
C GLY A 243 0.94 4.82 -5.65
N ARG A 244 1.59 5.36 -4.60
CA ARG A 244 3.02 5.21 -4.31
C ARG A 244 3.25 4.87 -2.84
N VAL A 245 4.18 3.97 -2.56
CA VAL A 245 4.45 3.49 -1.19
C VAL A 245 5.39 4.43 -0.40
N TRP A 246 6.25 5.17 -1.07
CA TRP A 246 7.32 5.92 -0.39
C TRP A 246 6.83 7.02 0.55
N GLY A 247 5.68 7.64 0.27
CA GLY A 247 5.09 8.60 1.21
C GLY A 247 4.75 7.96 2.56
N ALA A 248 4.23 6.72 2.54
CA ALA A 248 3.93 5.95 3.73
C ALA A 248 5.21 5.50 4.47
N VAL A 249 6.21 5.02 3.73
CA VAL A 249 7.54 4.68 4.28
C VAL A 249 8.13 5.88 5.02
N ILE A 250 8.18 7.05 4.38
CA ILE A 250 8.76 8.26 4.96
C ILE A 250 7.95 8.71 6.17
N LEU A 251 6.61 8.70 6.09
CA LEU A 251 5.74 9.01 7.23
C LEU A 251 6.11 8.15 8.43
N HIS A 252 6.16 6.83 8.24
CA HIS A 252 6.34 5.91 9.34
C HIS A 252 7.76 5.98 9.94
N VAL A 253 8.78 6.13 9.09
CA VAL A 253 10.17 6.36 9.52
C VAL A 253 10.28 7.68 10.28
N VAL A 254 9.75 8.79 9.77
CA VAL A 254 9.80 10.09 10.46
C VAL A 254 9.06 10.02 11.79
N TYR A 255 7.88 9.42 11.80
CA TYR A 255 7.14 9.17 13.04
C TYR A 255 8.02 8.46 14.07
N ASN A 256 8.71 7.38 13.72
CA ASN A 256 9.61 6.63 14.62
C ASN A 256 10.85 7.41 15.03
N ILE A 257 11.58 8.01 14.09
CA ILE A 257 12.82 8.76 14.36
C ILE A 257 12.55 9.92 15.32
N VAL A 258 11.45 10.65 15.16
CA VAL A 258 11.14 11.79 16.04
C VAL A 258 11.02 11.32 17.50
N LEU A 259 10.46 10.14 17.77
CA LEU A 259 10.45 9.59 19.13
C LEU A 259 11.84 9.29 19.64
N ILE A 260 12.69 8.65 18.83
CA ILE A 260 14.08 8.36 19.19
C ILE A 260 14.81 9.67 19.57
N VAL A 261 14.62 10.73 18.78
CA VAL A 261 15.20 12.05 19.06
C VAL A 261 14.64 12.64 20.35
N ILE A 262 13.32 12.61 20.57
CA ILE A 262 12.70 13.11 21.80
C ILE A 262 13.22 12.38 23.03
N MET A 263 13.30 11.04 22.98
CA MET A 263 13.85 10.22 24.07
C MET A 263 15.31 10.55 24.35
N ALA A 264 16.13 10.72 23.30
CA ALA A 264 17.54 11.08 23.45
C ALA A 264 17.73 12.48 24.06
N VAL A 265 16.91 13.47 23.66
CA VAL A 265 16.95 14.83 24.23
C VAL A 265 16.50 14.80 25.69
N GLY A 266 15.44 14.07 26.01
CA GLY A 266 14.97 13.90 27.40
C GLY A 266 16.02 13.25 28.28
N ALA A 267 16.72 12.23 27.78
CA ALA A 267 17.81 11.57 28.49
C ALA A 267 19.05 12.46 28.70
N ALA A 268 19.39 13.33 27.73
CA ALA A 268 20.54 14.23 27.83
C ALA A 268 20.29 15.47 28.72
N GLY A 269 19.02 15.83 28.94
CA GLY A 269 18.62 16.95 29.79
C GLY A 269 18.32 16.60 31.24
N ALA A 270 18.29 15.30 31.59
CA ALA A 270 18.14 14.78 32.95
C ALA A 270 19.50 14.62 33.64
#